data_AF-A0A927XTT5-F1
#
_entry.id   AF-A0A927XTT5-F1
#
_cell.length_a   1.000
_cell.length_b   1.000
_cell.length_c   1.000
_cell.angle_alpha   90.00
_cell.angle_beta   90.00
_cell.angle_gamma   90.00
#
_symmetry.space_group_name_H-M   'P 1'
#
loop_
_entity.id
_entity.type
_entity.pdbx_description
1 polymer ?
#
loop_
_entity_poly.entity_id
_entity_poly.type
_entity_poly.pdbx_seq_one_letter_code
_entity_poly.pdbx_strand_id
1 'polypeptide(L)'
;MILLWQIDTEVAPSWLSLMQTAADCALLTEGVTRECAVSIRLCDDDAIHEINREYRDVDRATDVLSFPTVNYPAGITAGQADKYLRRELDDELNACMLGDLILSVPHVLAQAEEYGHSPERECAYLLVHGMCHLMGYDHIEEYDKRRMRAMEEKILTAIGQTRDGEGAVTDEALLSLAREAMKRSYSPYSGYPVGAALLCADGRIFQGCNIENASFGLTNCAERTAMFKAVSEGATEFTAIAIASKVSAPWPCGACRQVLNEFAPGIRVLVTWDGGQDEMSLKELLPHGFGPKDLA
;
A
#
# COMPACT_ATOMS: atom_id res chain seq x y z
N MET A 1 -3.23 -7.03 3.00
CA MET A 1 -2.66 -6.93 4.37
C MET A 1 -3.63 -6.18 5.27
N ILE A 2 -3.86 -6.69 6.48
CA ILE A 2 -4.56 -5.97 7.56
C ILE A 2 -3.51 -5.33 8.47
N LEU A 3 -3.59 -4.02 8.69
CA LEU A 3 -2.75 -3.31 9.64
C LEU A 3 -3.58 -2.93 10.86
N LEU A 4 -3.17 -3.43 12.03
CA LEU A 4 -3.81 -3.13 13.32
C LEU A 4 -3.05 -1.98 13.97
N TRP A 5 -3.67 -0.81 14.02
CA TRP A 5 -3.00 0.42 14.44
C TRP A 5 -3.14 0.68 15.93
N GLN A 6 -2.02 0.96 16.58
CA GLN A 6 -1.94 1.65 17.86
C GLN A 6 -1.11 2.92 17.66
N ILE A 7 -1.71 4.10 17.82
CA ILE A 7 -1.06 5.37 17.55
C ILE A 7 -1.06 6.18 18.84
N ASP A 8 0.11 6.30 19.46
CA ASP A 8 0.27 6.98 20.75
C ASP A 8 0.79 8.42 20.60
N THR A 9 1.03 8.87 19.37
CA THR A 9 1.61 10.18 19.03
C THR A 9 0.90 10.81 17.80
N GLU A 10 1.15 12.09 17.53
CA GLU A 10 0.58 12.77 16.37
C GLU A 10 1.24 12.30 15.07
N VAL A 11 0.41 11.79 14.14
CA VAL A 11 0.85 11.28 12.84
C VAL A 11 -0.14 11.73 11.77
N ALA A 12 0.39 12.23 10.65
CA ALA A 12 -0.44 12.64 9.53
C ALA A 12 -1.14 11.43 8.88
N PRO A 13 -2.43 11.52 8.49
CA PRO A 13 -3.15 10.43 7.82
C PRO A 13 -2.47 9.91 6.54
N SER A 14 -1.74 10.79 5.84
CA SER A 14 -0.95 10.45 4.65
C SER A 14 0.09 9.36 4.91
N TRP A 15 0.68 9.32 6.12
CA TRP A 15 1.66 8.31 6.50
C TRP A 15 1.00 6.93 6.55
N LEU A 16 -0.17 6.86 7.21
CA LEU A 16 -0.92 5.61 7.37
C LEU A 16 -1.34 5.03 6.02
N SER A 17 -1.78 5.86 5.07
CA SER A 17 -2.14 5.43 3.73
C SER A 17 -0.92 4.90 2.94
N LEU A 18 0.21 5.60 3.02
CA LEU A 18 1.45 5.16 2.37
C LEU A 18 1.97 3.85 2.98
N MET A 19 1.96 3.75 4.30
CA MET A 19 2.33 2.53 5.04
C MET A 19 1.44 1.34 4.66
N GLN A 20 0.13 1.53 4.54
CA GLN A 20 -0.78 0.48 4.07
C GLN A 20 -0.41 0.01 2.66
N THR A 21 -0.10 0.95 1.75
CA THR A 21 0.32 0.63 0.39
C THR A 21 1.67 -0.10 0.37
N ALA A 22 2.63 0.34 1.19
CA ALA A 22 3.93 -0.31 1.34
C ALA A 22 3.78 -1.75 1.86
N ALA A 23 2.89 -1.98 2.83
CA ALA A 23 2.66 -3.30 3.39
C ALA A 23 1.95 -4.25 2.41
N ASP A 24 0.96 -3.75 1.68
CA ASP A 24 0.30 -4.52 0.62
C ASP A 24 1.30 -4.87 -0.50
N CYS A 25 2.17 -3.93 -0.88
CA CYS A 25 3.23 -4.15 -1.86
C CYS A 25 4.29 -5.15 -1.35
N ALA A 26 4.64 -5.11 -0.08
CA ALA A 26 5.61 -6.03 0.52
C ALA A 26 5.14 -7.50 0.45
N LEU A 27 3.90 -7.79 0.87
CA LEU A 27 3.34 -9.15 0.76
C LEU A 27 3.29 -9.65 -0.68
N LEU A 28 2.82 -8.78 -1.57
CA LEU A 28 2.72 -9.10 -2.99
C LEU A 28 4.09 -9.41 -3.57
N THR A 29 5.08 -8.56 -3.29
CA THR A 29 6.44 -8.70 -3.79
C THR A 29 7.10 -9.96 -3.27
N GLU A 30 6.77 -10.36 -2.05
CA GLU A 30 7.20 -11.60 -1.42
C GLU A 30 6.51 -12.84 -2.01
N GLY A 31 5.36 -12.67 -2.68
CA GLY A 31 4.57 -13.78 -3.22
C GLY A 31 3.69 -14.46 -2.17
N VAL A 32 3.37 -13.77 -1.07
CA VAL A 32 2.42 -14.25 -0.07
C VAL A 32 1.00 -14.14 -0.64
N THR A 33 0.28 -15.27 -0.65
CA THR A 33 -1.08 -15.34 -1.22
C THR A 33 -2.19 -15.37 -0.17
N ARG A 34 -1.84 -15.57 1.10
CA ARG A 34 -2.78 -15.51 2.23
C ARG A 34 -3.04 -14.07 2.66
N GLU A 35 -4.21 -13.84 3.22
CA GLU A 35 -4.44 -12.65 4.01
C GLU A 35 -3.56 -12.72 5.26
N CYS A 36 -2.80 -11.65 5.49
CA CYS A 36 -1.92 -11.50 6.64
C CYS A 36 -2.29 -10.25 7.42
N ALA A 37 -1.90 -10.23 8.69
CA ALA A 37 -2.09 -9.11 9.60
C ALA A 37 -0.77 -8.79 10.34
N VAL A 38 -0.57 -7.50 10.63
CA VAL A 38 0.55 -6.97 11.41
C VAL A 38 0.01 -5.95 12.40
N SER A 39 0.45 -6.03 13.65
CA SER A 39 0.21 -4.95 14.61
C SER A 39 1.27 -3.87 14.44
N ILE A 40 0.85 -2.61 14.32
CA ILE A 40 1.75 -1.47 14.18
C ILE A 40 1.50 -0.50 15.32
N ARG A 41 2.54 -0.23 16.11
CA ARG A 41 2.56 0.81 17.13
C ARG A 41 3.43 1.98 16.67
N LEU A 42 2.84 3.17 16.56
CA LEU A 42 3.55 4.42 16.34
C LEU A 42 3.65 5.16 17.67
N CYS A 43 4.85 5.35 18.19
CA CYS A 43 5.08 5.90 19.52
C CYS A 43 6.24 6.91 19.56
N ASP A 44 6.51 7.43 20.75
CA ASP A 44 7.69 8.26 21.03
C ASP A 44 8.91 7.42 21.43
N ASP A 45 10.03 8.10 21.70
CA ASP A 45 11.30 7.48 22.06
C ASP A 45 11.26 6.82 23.44
N ASP A 46 10.49 7.37 24.38
CA ASP A 46 10.38 6.84 25.74
C ASP A 46 9.69 5.47 25.70
N ALA A 47 8.58 5.35 24.96
CA ALA A 47 7.85 4.10 24.80
C ALA A 47 8.68 3.02 24.09
N ILE A 48 9.36 3.34 22.99
CA ILE A 48 10.18 2.34 22.29
C ILE A 48 11.43 1.96 23.08
N HIS A 49 12.03 2.88 23.85
CA HIS A 49 13.15 2.60 24.74
C HIS A 49 12.73 1.60 25.83
N GLU A 50 11.57 1.79 26.46
CA GLU A 50 11.05 0.86 27.45
C GLU A 50 10.91 -0.57 26.89
N ILE A 51 10.32 -0.69 25.69
CA ILE A 51 10.15 -1.97 25.01
C ILE A 51 11.51 -2.57 24.62
N ASN A 52 12.45 -1.76 24.13
CA ASN A 52 13.78 -2.24 23.75
C ASN A 52 14.55 -2.79 24.96
N ARG A 53 14.43 -2.11 26.11
CA ARG A 53 15.01 -2.56 27.37
C ARG A 53 14.36 -3.86 27.85
N GLU A 54 13.03 -3.94 27.83
CA GLU A 54 12.29 -5.12 28.33
C GLU A 54 12.52 -6.37 27.47
N TYR A 55 12.45 -6.25 26.15
CA TYR A 55 12.43 -7.40 25.25
C TYR A 55 13.78 -7.71 24.58
N ARG A 56 14.70 -6.74 24.51
CA ARG A 56 16.03 -6.91 23.88
C ARG A 56 17.20 -6.71 24.84
N ASP A 57 16.96 -6.33 26.10
CA ASP A 57 17.99 -5.98 27.09
C ASP A 57 18.93 -4.85 26.58
N VAL A 58 18.37 -3.91 25.80
CA VAL A 58 19.09 -2.77 25.22
C VAL A 58 18.53 -1.47 25.80
N ASP A 59 19.34 -0.79 26.62
CA ASP A 59 18.94 0.44 27.32
C ASP A 59 19.13 1.71 26.47
N ARG A 60 18.45 1.76 25.32
CA ARG A 60 18.33 2.97 24.48
C ARG A 60 17.10 2.88 23.57
N ALA A 61 16.61 4.04 23.12
CA ALA A 61 15.66 4.10 22.01
C ALA A 61 16.27 3.57 20.70
N THR A 62 15.40 3.17 19.78
CA THR A 62 15.74 2.79 18.41
C THR A 62 14.65 3.31 17.47
N ASP A 63 14.90 3.23 16.16
CA ASP A 63 13.96 3.61 15.11
C ASP A 63 12.80 2.61 14.94
N VAL A 64 13.09 1.31 14.88
CA VAL A 64 12.10 0.26 14.72
C VAL A 64 12.43 -1.01 15.52
N LEU A 65 11.41 -1.64 16.09
CA LEU A 65 11.48 -3.00 16.65
C LEU A 65 10.49 -3.91 15.92
N SER A 66 10.95 -5.09 15.56
CA SER A 66 10.16 -6.14 14.93
C SER A 66 10.12 -7.40 15.80
N PHE A 67 8.92 -7.92 16.01
CA PHE A 67 8.65 -9.12 16.81
C PHE A 67 7.87 -10.14 15.97
N PRO A 68 8.56 -11.02 15.23
CA PRO A 68 7.90 -12.03 14.41
C PRO A 68 7.20 -13.09 15.27
N THR A 69 5.99 -13.45 14.88
CA THR A 69 5.28 -14.64 15.41
C THR A 69 5.73 -15.91 14.69
N VAL A 70 6.06 -15.79 13.40
CA VAL A 70 6.44 -16.92 12.56
C VAL A 70 7.95 -17.17 12.65
N ASN A 71 8.32 -18.39 13.05
CA ASN A 71 9.71 -18.84 13.01
C ASN A 71 10.00 -19.60 11.71
N TYR A 72 10.57 -18.91 10.72
CA TYR A 72 10.95 -19.51 9.45
C TYR A 72 12.27 -20.32 9.55
N PRO A 73 12.40 -21.44 8.82
CA PRO A 73 13.69 -22.09 8.65
C PRO A 73 14.70 -21.17 7.97
N ALA A 74 15.99 -21.36 8.27
CA ALA A 74 17.07 -20.56 7.67
C ALA A 74 16.98 -20.55 6.13
N GLY A 75 17.01 -19.34 5.55
CA GLY A 75 16.95 -19.12 4.11
C GLY A 75 15.54 -19.19 3.49
N ILE A 76 14.52 -19.59 4.25
CA ILE A 76 13.13 -19.65 3.82
C ILE A 76 12.40 -18.38 4.29
N THR A 77 11.66 -17.75 3.39
CA THR A 77 10.88 -16.54 3.67
C THR A 77 9.38 -16.82 3.56
N ALA A 78 8.56 -15.85 3.98
CA ALA A 78 7.10 -15.97 4.04
C ALA A 78 6.46 -16.48 2.74
N GLY A 79 6.90 -16.02 1.57
CA GLY A 79 6.35 -16.42 0.27
C GLY A 79 6.55 -17.91 -0.05
N GLN A 80 7.53 -18.56 0.59
CA GLN A 80 7.86 -19.97 0.40
C GLN A 80 7.31 -20.85 1.53
N ALA A 81 6.67 -20.25 2.54
CA ALA A 81 6.39 -20.86 3.83
C ALA A 81 4.90 -20.85 4.20
N ASP A 82 4.00 -21.10 3.24
CA ASP A 82 2.54 -21.11 3.45
C ASP A 82 2.10 -21.94 4.67
N LYS A 83 2.74 -23.09 4.89
CA LYS A 83 2.46 -23.97 6.02
C LYS A 83 2.75 -23.32 7.38
N TYR A 84 3.77 -22.46 7.45
CA TYR A 84 4.15 -21.76 8.68
C TYR A 84 3.21 -20.59 8.91
N LEU A 85 2.94 -19.79 7.87
CA LEU A 85 1.94 -18.71 7.93
C LEU A 85 0.59 -19.20 8.43
N ARG A 86 0.12 -20.34 7.91
CA ARG A 86 -1.18 -20.93 8.30
C ARG A 86 -1.29 -21.26 9.79
N ARG A 87 -0.18 -21.49 10.50
CA ARG A 87 -0.20 -21.80 11.93
C ARG A 87 -0.52 -20.57 12.78
N GLU A 88 -0.22 -19.39 12.25
CA GLU A 88 -0.48 -18.10 12.89
C GLU A 88 -1.82 -17.50 12.41
N LEU A 89 -2.77 -18.32 11.94
CA LEU A 89 -4.10 -17.85 11.56
C LEU A 89 -4.85 -17.38 12.80
N ASP A 90 -5.24 -16.11 12.80
CA ASP A 90 -6.17 -15.55 13.76
C ASP A 90 -7.60 -15.69 13.21
N ASP A 91 -8.45 -16.41 13.95
CA ASP A 91 -9.83 -16.70 13.53
C ASP A 91 -10.74 -15.46 13.55
N GLU A 92 -10.46 -14.48 14.41
CA GLU A 92 -11.25 -13.25 14.51
C GLU A 92 -10.95 -12.30 13.34
N LEU A 93 -9.67 -12.19 12.98
CA LEU A 93 -9.22 -11.38 11.86
C LEU A 93 -9.36 -12.08 10.50
N ASN A 94 -9.48 -13.42 10.52
CA ASN A 94 -9.43 -14.28 9.34
C ASN A 94 -8.16 -14.00 8.48
N ALA A 95 -7.03 -13.79 9.16
CA ALA A 95 -5.74 -13.47 8.57
C ALA A 95 -4.58 -14.06 9.39
N CYS A 96 -3.46 -14.35 8.73
CA CYS A 96 -2.26 -14.87 9.39
C CYS A 96 -1.44 -13.73 10.04
N MET A 97 -1.29 -13.76 11.35
CA MET A 97 -0.47 -12.79 12.09
C MET A 97 1.01 -13.00 11.78
N LEU A 98 1.68 -11.97 11.25
CA LEU A 98 3.13 -11.99 11.02
C LEU A 98 3.92 -11.51 12.24
N GLY A 99 3.29 -10.69 13.09
CA GLY A 99 3.88 -10.15 14.30
C GLY A 99 3.64 -8.66 14.49
N ASP A 100 4.50 -8.05 15.30
CA ASP A 100 4.37 -6.67 15.75
C ASP A 100 5.53 -5.81 15.26
N LEU A 101 5.21 -4.57 14.86
CA LEU A 101 6.15 -3.52 14.52
C LEU A 101 5.91 -2.31 15.43
N ILE A 102 6.98 -1.83 16.05
CA ILE A 102 6.96 -0.62 16.88
C ILE A 102 7.91 0.37 16.22
N LEU A 103 7.42 1.54 15.82
CA LEU A 103 8.21 2.58 15.15
C LEU A 103 8.22 3.85 16.00
N SER A 104 9.41 4.45 16.15
CA SER A 104 9.56 5.77 16.75
C SER A 104 9.31 6.88 15.74
N VAL A 105 8.30 7.71 15.99
CA VAL A 105 8.01 8.90 15.17
C VAL A 105 9.12 9.97 15.31
N PRO A 106 9.69 10.26 16.50
CA PRO A 106 10.86 11.12 16.60
C PRO A 106 12.05 10.67 15.76
N HIS A 107 12.35 9.37 15.72
CA HIS A 107 13.43 8.84 14.87
C HIS A 107 13.11 8.98 13.38
N VAL A 108 11.88 8.69 12.96
CA VAL A 108 11.42 8.93 11.58
C VAL A 108 11.68 10.38 11.16
N LEU A 109 11.32 11.34 12.00
CA LEU A 109 11.51 12.77 11.71
C LEU A 109 13.00 13.14 11.65
N ALA A 110 13.80 12.67 12.61
CA ALA A 110 15.22 12.96 12.67
C ALA A 110 16.00 12.35 11.50
N GLN A 111 15.72 11.09 11.14
CA GLN A 111 16.34 10.39 10.02
C GLN A 111 15.91 11.00 8.68
N ALA A 112 14.64 11.39 8.55
CA ALA A 112 14.16 12.10 7.36
C ALA A 112 14.92 13.42 7.12
N GLU A 113 15.17 14.19 8.19
CA GLU A 113 15.97 15.41 8.12
C GLU A 113 17.45 15.11 7.81
N GLU A 114 18.06 14.12 8.49
CA GLU A 114 19.46 13.74 8.32
C GLU A 114 19.77 13.26 6.88
N TYR A 115 18.89 12.43 6.32
CA TYR A 115 19.05 11.84 4.99
C TYR A 115 18.42 12.67 3.87
N GLY A 116 17.75 13.78 4.20
CA GLY A 116 17.25 14.75 3.23
C GLY A 116 16.07 14.27 2.40
N HIS A 117 15.14 13.52 2.99
CA HIS A 117 13.90 13.08 2.35
C HIS A 117 12.67 13.28 3.23
N SER A 118 11.47 12.99 2.71
CA SER A 118 10.24 13.22 3.47
C SER A 118 10.09 12.26 4.67
N PRO A 119 9.44 12.70 5.76
CA PRO A 119 9.05 11.82 6.86
C PRO A 119 8.16 10.65 6.42
N GLU A 120 7.27 10.88 5.44
CA GLU A 120 6.42 9.84 4.84
C GLU A 120 7.28 8.71 4.27
N ARG A 121 8.33 9.06 3.53
CA ARG A 121 9.26 8.10 2.92
C ARG A 121 9.99 7.30 4.00
N GLU A 122 10.50 7.98 5.03
CA GLU A 122 11.25 7.32 6.09
C GLU A 122 10.37 6.35 6.89
N CYS A 123 9.14 6.77 7.20
CA CYS A 123 8.17 5.90 7.85
C CYS A 123 7.85 4.66 6.99
N ALA A 124 7.66 4.84 5.68
CA ALA A 124 7.47 3.73 4.75
C ALA A 124 8.70 2.81 4.68
N TYR A 125 9.92 3.36 4.70
CA TYR A 125 11.15 2.58 4.73
C TYR A 125 11.27 1.73 5.99
N LEU A 126 11.11 2.33 7.19
CA LEU A 126 11.18 1.59 8.46
C LEU A 126 10.11 0.50 8.54
N LEU A 127 8.90 0.76 8.02
CA LEU A 127 7.87 -0.26 7.90
C LEU A 127 8.31 -1.42 7.00
N VAL A 128 8.79 -1.13 5.80
CA VAL A 128 9.23 -2.15 4.83
C VAL A 128 10.39 -2.96 5.41
N HIS A 129 11.33 -2.31 6.09
CA HIS A 129 12.43 -2.93 6.80
C HIS A 129 11.93 -3.88 7.89
N GLY A 130 11.06 -3.39 8.78
CA GLY A 130 10.43 -4.20 9.82
C GLY A 130 9.65 -5.38 9.26
N MET A 131 8.88 -5.18 8.20
CA MET A 131 8.15 -6.25 7.52
C MET A 131 9.06 -7.30 6.88
N CYS A 132 10.20 -6.90 6.31
CA CYS A 132 11.18 -7.86 5.81
C CYS A 132 11.63 -8.80 6.94
N HIS A 133 11.92 -8.26 8.13
CA HIS A 133 12.21 -9.09 9.30
C HIS A 133 11.05 -10.01 9.68
N LEU A 134 9.80 -9.50 9.70
CA LEU A 134 8.63 -10.33 9.98
C LEU A 134 8.41 -11.45 8.95
N MET A 135 8.89 -11.29 7.72
CA MET A 135 8.80 -12.29 6.65
C MET A 135 10.00 -13.24 6.58
N GLY A 136 10.93 -13.15 7.54
CA GLY A 136 12.08 -14.07 7.66
C GLY A 136 13.36 -13.59 6.96
N TYR A 137 13.43 -12.33 6.55
CA TYR A 137 14.70 -11.73 6.11
C TYR A 137 15.53 -11.28 7.31
N ASP A 138 16.84 -11.29 7.13
CA ASP A 138 17.79 -10.78 8.11
C ASP A 138 18.96 -10.11 7.37
N HIS A 139 19.78 -9.36 8.10
CA HIS A 139 20.91 -8.63 7.56
C HIS A 139 22.21 -8.85 8.36
N ILE A 140 22.30 -9.95 9.11
CA ILE A 140 23.51 -10.35 9.84
C ILE A 140 24.66 -10.69 8.87
N GLU A 141 24.38 -11.55 7.89
CA GLU A 141 25.35 -11.98 6.88
C GLU A 141 25.28 -11.12 5.62
N GLU A 142 26.41 -10.93 4.93
CA GLU A 142 26.49 -10.09 3.73
C GLU A 142 25.63 -10.59 2.55
N TYR A 143 25.31 -11.88 2.51
CA TYR A 143 24.37 -12.44 1.54
C TYR A 143 22.92 -12.07 1.87
N ASP A 144 22.51 -12.27 3.13
CA ASP A 144 21.14 -12.01 3.56
C ASP A 144 20.83 -10.51 3.55
N LYS A 145 21.80 -9.68 3.95
CA LYS A 145 21.74 -8.22 3.82
C LYS A 145 21.51 -7.77 2.38
N ARG A 146 22.15 -8.40 1.39
CA ARG A 146 21.92 -8.08 -0.03
C ARG A 146 20.52 -8.47 -0.49
N ARG A 147 20.01 -9.62 -0.03
CA ARG A 147 18.63 -10.04 -0.34
C ARG A 147 17.60 -9.11 0.26
N MET A 148 17.75 -8.75 1.54
CA MET A 148 16.85 -7.84 2.23
C MET A 148 16.85 -6.46 1.56
N ARG A 149 18.03 -5.90 1.26
CA ARG A 149 18.12 -4.61 0.54
C ARG A 149 17.46 -4.64 -0.83
N ALA A 150 17.65 -5.70 -1.61
CA ALA A 150 17.01 -5.84 -2.90
C ALA A 150 15.48 -5.89 -2.78
N MET A 151 14.96 -6.51 -1.70
CA MET A 151 13.54 -6.54 -1.40
C MET A 151 13.01 -5.16 -0.99
N GLU A 152 13.70 -4.48 -0.07
CA GLU A 152 13.39 -3.12 0.36
C GLU A 152 13.35 -2.15 -0.83
N GLU A 153 14.39 -2.14 -1.66
CA GLU A 153 14.48 -1.29 -2.86
C GLU A 153 13.37 -1.59 -3.85
N LYS A 154 13.03 -2.88 -4.06
CA LYS A 154 11.97 -3.28 -4.97
C LYS A 154 10.61 -2.79 -4.51
N ILE A 155 10.30 -2.92 -3.21
CA ILE A 155 9.03 -2.46 -2.63
C ILE A 155 8.96 -0.94 -2.68
N LEU A 156 9.99 -0.24 -2.18
CA LEU A 156 10.02 1.22 -2.16
C LEU A 156 9.92 1.81 -3.57
N THR A 157 10.60 1.23 -4.55
CA THR A 157 10.48 1.65 -5.95
C THR A 157 9.07 1.44 -6.48
N ALA A 158 8.45 0.30 -6.17
CA ALA A 158 7.10 -0.02 -6.62
C ALA A 158 6.02 0.92 -6.04
N ILE A 159 6.29 1.58 -4.91
CA ILE A 159 5.39 2.57 -4.29
C ILE A 159 5.87 4.02 -4.48
N GLY A 160 6.87 4.25 -5.34
CA GLY A 160 7.33 5.60 -5.71
C GLY A 160 8.25 6.26 -4.67
N GLN A 161 8.85 5.50 -3.75
CA GLN A 161 9.65 5.98 -2.62
C GLN A 161 11.16 5.70 -2.79
N THR A 162 11.74 6.01 -3.94
CA THR A 162 13.19 5.77 -4.18
C THR A 162 14.09 6.75 -3.43
N ARG A 163 15.38 6.40 -3.30
CA ARG A 163 16.40 7.23 -2.61
C ARG A 163 16.69 8.55 -3.33
N ASP A 164 16.54 8.60 -4.65
CA ASP A 164 16.83 9.79 -5.48
C ASP A 164 15.58 10.63 -5.78
N GLY A 165 14.46 10.39 -5.09
CA GLY A 165 13.26 11.23 -5.18
C GLY A 165 12.40 11.11 -6.45
N GLU A 166 12.79 10.29 -7.43
CA GLU A 166 12.03 10.16 -8.70
C GLU A 166 12.05 8.71 -9.24
N GLY A 167 11.52 7.77 -8.46
CA GLY A 167 11.26 6.42 -8.96
C GLY A 167 9.84 6.32 -9.47
N ALA A 168 9.63 6.30 -10.78
CA ALA A 168 8.30 6.10 -11.35
C ALA A 168 7.74 4.75 -10.89
N VAL A 169 6.58 4.77 -10.23
CA VAL A 169 5.77 3.58 -9.95
C VAL A 169 5.56 2.84 -11.27
N THR A 170 5.93 1.57 -11.32
CA THR A 170 5.79 0.78 -12.55
C THR A 170 4.33 0.46 -12.82
N ASP A 171 3.97 0.34 -14.09
CA ASP A 171 2.61 -0.01 -14.51
C ASP A 171 2.16 -1.36 -13.87
N GLU A 172 3.06 -2.34 -13.79
CA GLU A 172 2.80 -3.64 -13.14
C GLU A 172 2.50 -3.50 -11.64
N ALA A 173 3.27 -2.66 -10.93
CA ALA A 173 3.02 -2.41 -9.50
C ALA A 173 1.64 -1.76 -9.28
N LEU A 174 1.29 -0.77 -10.10
CA LEU A 174 0.00 -0.09 -10.01
C LEU A 174 -1.17 -1.03 -10.33
N LEU A 175 -1.03 -1.86 -11.37
CA LEU A 175 -2.03 -2.87 -11.73
C LEU A 175 -2.22 -3.90 -10.61
N SER A 176 -1.14 -4.33 -9.97
CA SER A 176 -1.23 -5.27 -8.88
C SER A 176 -1.88 -4.66 -7.63
N LEU A 177 -1.60 -3.40 -7.30
CA LEU A 177 -2.30 -2.69 -6.24
C LEU A 177 -3.80 -2.55 -6.54
N ALA A 178 -4.19 -2.38 -7.80
CA ALA A 178 -5.60 -2.41 -8.18
C ALA A 178 -6.24 -3.80 -7.96
N ARG A 179 -5.52 -4.90 -8.22
CA ARG A 179 -6.00 -6.27 -7.90
C ARG A 179 -6.16 -6.49 -6.41
N GLU A 180 -5.25 -5.99 -5.61
CA GLU A 180 -5.34 -6.10 -4.15
C GLU A 180 -6.54 -5.31 -3.63
N ALA A 181 -6.75 -4.10 -4.14
CA ALA A 181 -7.91 -3.29 -3.79
C ALA A 181 -9.23 -4.00 -4.14
N MET A 182 -9.28 -4.71 -5.28
CA MET A 182 -10.45 -5.47 -5.73
C MET A 182 -10.94 -6.50 -4.71
N LYS A 183 -10.03 -7.11 -3.94
CA LYS A 183 -10.38 -8.10 -2.91
C LYS A 183 -11.28 -7.53 -1.82
N ARG A 184 -11.24 -6.21 -1.60
CA ARG A 184 -12.03 -5.48 -0.59
C ARG A 184 -13.38 -4.99 -1.12
N SER A 185 -13.71 -5.31 -2.37
CA SER A 185 -14.99 -4.93 -3.01
C SER A 185 -16.19 -5.42 -2.20
N TYR A 186 -17.14 -4.51 -1.95
CA TYR A 186 -18.47 -4.86 -1.48
C TYR A 186 -19.41 -4.87 -2.68
N SER A 187 -19.57 -6.04 -3.30
CA SER A 187 -20.38 -6.20 -4.52
C SER A 187 -21.31 -7.42 -4.48
N PRO A 188 -22.18 -7.56 -3.45
CA PRO A 188 -23.03 -8.73 -3.30
C PRO A 188 -24.18 -8.79 -4.31
N TYR A 189 -24.53 -7.69 -4.97
CA TYR A 189 -25.67 -7.64 -5.89
C TYR A 189 -25.24 -8.00 -7.31
N SER A 190 -24.13 -7.45 -7.81
CA SER A 190 -23.63 -7.80 -9.15
C SER A 190 -22.75 -9.05 -9.17
N GLY A 191 -22.08 -9.37 -8.07
CA GLY A 191 -21.01 -10.37 -8.06
C GLY A 191 -19.79 -9.96 -8.92
N TYR A 192 -19.65 -8.67 -9.23
CA TYR A 192 -18.60 -8.14 -10.11
C TYR A 192 -17.65 -7.23 -9.30
N PRO A 193 -16.57 -7.79 -8.72
CA PRO A 193 -15.62 -7.00 -7.97
C PRO A 193 -14.68 -6.22 -8.90
N VAL A 194 -14.44 -4.95 -8.54
CA VAL A 194 -13.54 -4.03 -9.23
C VAL A 194 -12.66 -3.35 -8.19
N GLY A 195 -11.36 -3.27 -8.47
CA GLY A 195 -10.40 -2.49 -7.71
C GLY A 195 -9.73 -1.44 -8.56
N ALA A 196 -9.26 -0.37 -7.94
CA ALA A 196 -8.52 0.69 -8.59
C ALA A 196 -7.35 1.15 -7.71
N ALA A 197 -6.26 1.57 -8.34
CA ALA A 197 -5.13 2.22 -7.70
C ALA A 197 -4.79 3.50 -8.48
N LEU A 198 -4.86 4.65 -7.81
CA LEU A 198 -4.66 5.97 -8.37
C LEU A 198 -3.28 6.50 -7.96
N LEU A 199 -2.44 6.83 -8.94
CA LEU A 199 -1.11 7.39 -8.75
C LEU A 199 -1.15 8.92 -8.82
N CYS A 200 -0.62 9.55 -7.78
CA CYS A 200 -0.46 11.00 -7.68
C CYS A 200 0.85 11.45 -8.33
N ALA A 201 0.94 12.73 -8.69
CA ALA A 201 2.17 13.31 -9.25
C ALA A 201 3.35 13.28 -8.26
N ASP A 202 3.06 13.30 -6.96
CA ASP A 202 4.04 13.21 -5.87
C ASP A 202 4.40 11.76 -5.47
N GLY A 203 3.94 10.77 -6.24
CA GLY A 203 4.24 9.35 -6.02
C GLY A 203 3.31 8.64 -5.03
N ARG A 204 2.42 9.35 -4.32
CA ARG A 204 1.42 8.69 -3.46
C ARG A 204 0.45 7.85 -4.29
N ILE A 205 0.02 6.72 -3.72
CA ILE A 205 -0.98 5.83 -4.33
C ILE A 205 -2.20 5.73 -3.42
N PHE A 206 -3.38 5.82 -4.03
CA PHE A 206 -4.66 5.65 -3.34
C PHE A 206 -5.45 4.50 -3.95
N GLN A 207 -5.75 3.50 -3.14
CA GLN A 207 -6.55 2.35 -3.55
C GLN A 207 -8.04 2.56 -3.28
N GLY A 208 -8.87 2.02 -4.16
CA GLY A 208 -10.33 2.01 -4.06
C GLY A 208 -10.94 0.72 -4.60
N CYS A 209 -12.14 0.39 -4.16
CA CYS A 209 -12.94 -0.71 -4.70
C CYS A 209 -14.39 -0.26 -4.90
N ASN A 210 -15.17 -1.00 -5.70
CA ASN A 210 -16.58 -0.71 -5.80
C ASN A 210 -17.32 -1.10 -4.52
N ILE A 211 -18.28 -0.25 -4.16
CA ILE A 211 -19.13 -0.41 -2.98
C ILE A 211 -20.56 -0.26 -3.46
N GLU A 212 -21.26 -1.38 -3.51
CA GLU A 212 -22.65 -1.42 -3.91
C GLU A 212 -23.60 -1.07 -2.77
N ASN A 213 -24.84 -0.76 -3.13
CA ASN A 213 -25.90 -0.47 -2.19
C ASN A 213 -27.21 -1.08 -2.67
N ALA A 214 -28.10 -1.46 -1.73
CA ALA A 214 -29.44 -1.95 -2.07
C ALA A 214 -30.23 -0.96 -2.93
N SER A 215 -30.06 0.34 -2.70
CA SER A 215 -30.48 1.39 -3.63
C SER A 215 -29.40 1.57 -4.69
N PHE A 216 -29.55 0.90 -5.83
CA PHE A 216 -28.47 0.75 -6.83
C PHE A 216 -27.89 2.08 -7.34
N GLY A 217 -28.66 3.17 -7.32
CA GLY A 217 -28.17 4.50 -7.68
C GLY A 217 -27.12 5.08 -6.72
N LEU A 218 -26.97 4.50 -5.52
CA LEU A 218 -25.96 4.90 -4.52
C LEU A 218 -24.66 4.11 -4.64
N THR A 219 -24.54 3.19 -5.60
CA THR A 219 -23.30 2.43 -5.84
C THR A 219 -22.16 3.35 -6.25
N ASN A 220 -21.01 3.19 -5.59
CA ASN A 220 -19.77 3.88 -5.93
C ASN A 220 -18.79 2.93 -6.62
N CYS A 221 -18.16 3.40 -7.70
CA CYS A 221 -17.19 2.61 -8.46
C CYS A 221 -15.79 2.71 -7.84
N ALA A 222 -14.93 1.75 -8.14
CA ALA A 222 -13.57 1.66 -7.59
C ALA A 222 -12.74 2.91 -7.88
N GLU A 223 -12.82 3.43 -9.11
CA GLU A 223 -12.11 4.61 -9.58
C GLU A 223 -12.53 5.85 -8.79
N ARG A 224 -13.85 6.01 -8.57
CA ARG A 224 -14.42 7.10 -7.79
C ARG A 224 -14.02 6.98 -6.31
N THR A 225 -14.04 5.78 -5.75
CA THR A 225 -13.56 5.53 -4.38
C THR A 225 -12.09 5.94 -4.22
N ALA A 226 -11.22 5.55 -5.15
CA ALA A 226 -9.80 5.92 -5.13
C ALA A 226 -9.60 7.43 -5.27
N MET A 227 -10.27 8.06 -6.24
CA MET A 227 -10.19 9.50 -6.48
C MET A 227 -10.71 10.33 -5.29
N PHE A 228 -11.89 10.00 -4.76
CA PHE A 228 -12.47 10.75 -3.65
C PHE A 228 -11.65 10.62 -2.37
N LYS A 229 -11.06 9.44 -2.12
CA LYS A 229 -10.11 9.26 -1.03
C LYS A 229 -8.90 10.17 -1.20
N ALA A 230 -8.24 10.12 -2.36
CA ALA A 230 -7.06 10.91 -2.64
C ALA A 230 -7.32 12.42 -2.45
N VAL A 231 -8.41 12.93 -3.02
CA VAL A 231 -8.81 14.34 -2.90
C VAL A 231 -9.12 14.70 -1.45
N SER A 232 -9.82 13.83 -0.70
CA SER A 232 -10.11 14.08 0.71
C SER A 232 -8.86 14.11 1.60
N GLU A 233 -7.78 13.46 1.17
CA GLU A 233 -6.47 13.42 1.83
C GLU A 233 -5.48 14.46 1.24
N GLY A 234 -6.01 15.44 0.50
CA GLY A 234 -5.26 16.61 0.04
C GLY A 234 -4.43 16.39 -1.23
N ALA A 235 -4.57 15.26 -1.93
CA ALA A 235 -3.95 15.08 -3.24
C ALA A 235 -4.78 15.78 -4.33
N THR A 236 -4.12 16.55 -5.21
CA THR A 236 -4.79 17.33 -6.26
C THR A 236 -4.24 17.11 -7.66
N GLU A 237 -3.14 16.38 -7.80
CA GLU A 237 -2.48 16.13 -9.09
C GLU A 237 -2.24 14.63 -9.29
N PHE A 238 -2.66 14.10 -10.45
CA PHE A 238 -2.69 12.66 -10.72
C PHE A 238 -2.13 12.34 -12.10
N THR A 239 -1.42 11.21 -12.20
CA THR A 239 -0.67 10.82 -13.41
C THR A 239 -1.23 9.56 -14.07
N ALA A 240 -1.65 8.58 -13.29
CA ALA A 240 -2.20 7.32 -13.80
C ALA A 240 -3.23 6.70 -12.86
N ILE A 241 -4.14 5.90 -13.40
CA ILE A 241 -5.02 5.02 -12.62
C ILE A 241 -5.00 3.62 -13.24
N ALA A 242 -4.79 2.60 -12.41
CA ALA A 242 -4.99 1.21 -12.79
C ALA A 242 -6.32 0.69 -12.27
N ILE A 243 -7.02 -0.12 -13.07
CA ILE A 243 -8.33 -0.68 -12.74
C ILE A 243 -8.30 -2.19 -12.99
N ALA A 244 -8.71 -2.99 -12.01
CA ALA A 244 -8.70 -4.44 -12.07
C ALA A 244 -10.10 -5.04 -11.89
N SER A 245 -10.41 -6.07 -12.68
CA SER A 245 -11.51 -7.00 -12.45
C SER A 245 -11.03 -8.44 -12.70
N LYS A 246 -11.92 -9.43 -12.61
CA LYS A 246 -11.62 -10.81 -13.05
C LYS A 246 -12.09 -11.10 -14.47
N VAL A 247 -13.32 -10.72 -14.79
CA VAL A 247 -14.05 -11.28 -15.94
C VAL A 247 -13.72 -10.60 -17.26
N SER A 248 -13.68 -9.27 -17.29
CA SER A 248 -13.58 -8.49 -18.52
C SER A 248 -12.81 -7.21 -18.30
N ALA A 249 -12.27 -6.61 -19.36
CA ALA A 249 -11.59 -5.32 -19.29
C ALA A 249 -12.44 -4.28 -18.55
N PRO A 250 -12.02 -3.82 -17.36
CA PRO A 250 -12.81 -2.91 -16.52
C PRO A 250 -12.60 -1.45 -16.93
N TRP A 251 -12.93 -1.11 -18.17
CA TRP A 251 -12.88 0.28 -18.63
C TRP A 251 -13.79 1.16 -17.77
N PRO A 252 -13.35 2.38 -17.39
CA PRO A 252 -14.10 3.20 -16.47
C PRO A 252 -15.45 3.57 -17.06
N CYS A 253 -16.50 3.57 -16.23
CA CYS A 253 -17.84 3.95 -16.68
C CYS A 253 -17.92 5.46 -16.96
N GLY A 254 -19.00 5.92 -17.61
CA GLY A 254 -19.15 7.34 -17.96
C GLY A 254 -19.03 8.29 -16.76
N ALA A 255 -19.59 7.92 -15.60
CA ALA A 255 -19.47 8.71 -14.37
C ALA A 255 -18.03 8.77 -13.86
N CYS A 256 -17.29 7.66 -13.89
CA CYS A 256 -15.88 7.62 -13.50
C CYS A 256 -15.03 8.48 -14.44
N ARG A 257 -15.23 8.36 -15.75
CA ARG A 257 -14.53 9.19 -16.74
C ARG A 257 -14.75 10.68 -16.46
N GLN A 258 -15.98 11.07 -16.14
CA GLN A 258 -16.32 12.45 -15.84
C GLN A 258 -15.66 12.96 -14.55
N VAL A 259 -15.64 12.14 -13.50
CA VAL A 259 -14.93 12.47 -12.24
C VAL A 259 -13.43 12.58 -12.47
N LEU A 260 -12.83 11.64 -13.21
CA LEU A 260 -11.42 11.71 -13.57
C LEU A 260 -11.10 12.97 -14.39
N ASN A 261 -12.01 13.38 -15.29
CA ASN A 261 -11.80 14.56 -16.13
C ASN A 261 -11.81 15.88 -15.35
N GLU A 262 -12.50 15.94 -14.20
CA GLU A 262 -12.49 17.09 -13.30
C GLU A 262 -11.09 17.35 -12.73
N PHE A 263 -10.44 16.28 -12.25
CA PHE A 263 -9.17 16.39 -11.51
C PHE A 263 -7.92 16.13 -12.36
N ALA A 264 -8.04 15.31 -13.41
CA ALA A 264 -6.91 14.84 -14.20
C ALA A 264 -7.32 14.49 -15.65
N PRO A 265 -7.66 15.49 -16.49
CA PRO A 265 -8.09 15.27 -17.87
C PRO A 265 -7.05 14.56 -18.75
N GLY A 266 -5.77 14.58 -18.35
CA GLY A 266 -4.66 13.91 -19.02
C GLY A 266 -4.26 12.56 -18.43
N ILE A 267 -5.00 12.02 -17.47
CA ILE A 267 -4.62 10.79 -16.76
C ILE A 267 -4.51 9.59 -17.70
N ARG A 268 -3.46 8.78 -17.50
CA ARG A 268 -3.32 7.45 -18.13
C ARG A 268 -4.25 6.45 -17.44
N VAL A 269 -4.97 5.63 -18.20
CA VAL A 269 -5.87 4.60 -17.66
C VAL A 269 -5.36 3.23 -18.08
N LEU A 270 -4.90 2.47 -17.10
CA LEU A 270 -4.50 1.08 -17.27
C LEU A 270 -5.62 0.17 -16.77
N VAL A 271 -5.88 -0.91 -17.50
CA VAL A 271 -6.91 -1.88 -17.12
C VAL A 271 -6.38 -3.29 -17.16
N THR A 272 -6.89 -4.16 -16.29
CA THR A 272 -6.52 -5.57 -16.32
C THR A 272 -7.60 -6.51 -15.80
N TRP A 273 -7.61 -7.72 -16.35
CA TRP A 273 -8.53 -8.82 -16.03
C TRP A 273 -7.83 -10.17 -16.28
N ASP A 274 -8.49 -11.30 -16.00
CA ASP A 274 -7.88 -12.64 -16.15
C ASP A 274 -7.47 -12.94 -17.61
N GLY A 275 -8.06 -12.24 -18.58
CA GLY A 275 -7.78 -12.38 -20.00
C GLY A 275 -6.73 -11.40 -20.56
N GLY A 276 -6.19 -10.48 -19.76
CA GLY A 276 -5.13 -9.58 -20.23
C GLY A 276 -5.05 -8.22 -19.53
N GLN A 277 -4.31 -7.33 -20.16
CA GLN A 277 -4.14 -5.93 -19.75
C GLN A 277 -4.15 -5.03 -20.98
N ASP A 278 -4.56 -3.78 -20.79
CA ASP A 278 -4.61 -2.77 -21.85
C ASP A 278 -4.47 -1.36 -21.25
N GLU A 279 -4.19 -0.37 -22.10
CA GLU A 279 -3.97 1.03 -21.71
C GLU A 279 -4.62 2.00 -22.70
N MET A 280 -5.27 3.04 -22.18
CA MET A 280 -5.72 4.19 -22.97
C MET A 280 -5.59 5.49 -22.19
N SER A 281 -5.53 6.63 -22.87
CA SER A 281 -5.67 7.93 -22.21
C SER A 281 -7.14 8.22 -21.88
N LEU A 282 -7.38 9.00 -20.82
CA LEU A 282 -8.75 9.45 -20.52
C LEU A 282 -9.36 10.26 -21.68
N LYS A 283 -8.55 10.99 -22.43
CA LYS A 283 -9.00 11.76 -23.60
C LYS A 283 -9.59 10.88 -24.70
N GLU A 284 -9.05 9.68 -24.89
CA GLU A 284 -9.62 8.70 -25.84
C GLU A 284 -10.91 8.08 -25.29
N LEU A 285 -11.00 7.90 -23.98
CA LEU A 285 -12.18 7.35 -23.31
C LEU A 285 -13.32 8.38 -23.17
N LEU A 286 -13.01 9.68 -23.10
CA LEU A 286 -13.98 10.77 -22.96
C LEU A 286 -13.66 11.91 -23.95
N PRO A 287 -13.85 11.69 -25.25
CA PRO A 287 -13.63 12.74 -26.24
C PRO A 287 -14.60 13.90 -26.00
N HIS A 288 -14.08 15.13 -26.05
CA HIS A 288 -14.88 16.34 -25.81
C HIS A 288 -15.60 16.38 -24.46
N GLY A 289 -15.00 15.78 -23.41
CA GLY A 289 -15.54 15.82 -22.05
C GLY A 289 -15.76 17.25 -21.54
N PHE A 290 -16.92 17.45 -20.93
CA PHE A 290 -17.28 18.68 -20.20
C PHE A 290 -16.41 18.81 -18.95
N GLY A 291 -16.00 20.01 -18.57
CA GLY A 291 -15.23 20.22 -17.34
C GLY A 291 -15.10 21.69 -16.93
N PRO A 292 -14.18 22.00 -16.00
CA PRO A 292 -14.02 23.34 -15.44
C PRO A 292 -13.84 24.45 -16.49
N LYS A 293 -13.17 24.14 -17.61
CA LYS A 293 -12.94 25.05 -18.74
C LYS A 293 -14.24 25.51 -19.44
N ASP A 294 -15.33 24.75 -19.32
CA ASP A 294 -16.61 24.99 -20.00
C ASP A 294 -17.62 25.74 -19.12
N LEU A 295 -17.28 25.98 -17.84
CA LEU A 295 -18.09 26.69 -16.86
C LEU A 295 -17.76 28.20 -16.77
N ALA A 296 -16.74 28.65 -17.49
CA ALA A 296 -16.20 30.01 -17.46
C ALA A 296 -16.89 30.96 -18.45
#